data_AF-A0A1F8F4T2-F1
#
_entry.id   AF-A0A1F8F4T2-F1
#
_cell.length_a   1.000
_cell.length_b   1.000
_cell.length_c   1.000
_cell.angle_alpha   90.00
_cell.angle_beta   90.00
_cell.angle_gamma   90.00
#
_symmetry.space_group_name_H-M   'P 1'
#
loop_
_entity.id
_entity.type
_entity.pdbx_description
1 polymer ?
#
loop_
_entity_poly.entity_id
_entity_poly.type
_entity_poly.pdbx_seq_one_letter_code
_entity_poly.pdbx_strand_id
1 'polypeptide(L)'
;MGYCCLKNKDDSRFTIYDLRIYKNNIDAIKDILSGKKSSLIKNLEKEMRMLSKKQEFEKAKELQYKIEKLKKVFQNAQIIQRDANIPAYRQAGELHVPIAKQSRILDFSTNQNNLGKIGTNDTNNTNALKQLKKVFKLSRIPNRIESYDIANIQGKFAVGAMAVFINGQPDKNEYRKFKIYTKQTPDDTAMLHEILTRRFNHLPSAVHSEASAKEWAYPDLIVIDGGKGQLNAAQKAIYGSSTSIMVIALTKNEKHMGHKIIMANGEEVSLSKLPIQVKNLLLHINAEAHRFAINYYRNLHKKSLQ
;
A
#
# COMPACT_ATOMS: atom_id res chain seq x y z
N MET A 1 -4.38 27.10 55.40
CA MET A 1 -5.57 26.25 55.47
C MET A 1 -5.99 25.94 54.04
N GLY A 2 -5.86 24.77 53.44
CA GLY A 2 -5.75 23.40 53.95
C GLY A 2 -7.09 22.68 53.78
N TYR A 3 -7.27 21.95 52.66
CA TYR A 3 -8.10 20.75 52.37
C TYR A 3 -7.81 20.42 50.88
N CYS A 4 -7.08 19.40 50.42
CA CYS A 4 -6.90 17.97 50.71
C CYS A 4 -8.02 17.04 50.19
N CYS A 5 -7.70 16.38 49.05
CA CYS A 5 -8.11 15.05 48.57
C CYS A 5 -9.61 14.67 48.46
N LEU A 6 -10.08 14.51 47.22
CA LEU A 6 -10.79 13.28 46.83
C LEU A 6 -10.21 12.74 45.51
N LYS A 7 -9.40 11.68 45.66
CA LYS A 7 -9.14 10.71 44.59
C LYS A 7 -10.44 9.98 44.29
N ASN A 8 -10.79 9.85 43.01
CA ASN A 8 -11.36 8.61 42.51
C ASN A 8 -10.41 8.03 41.46
N LYS A 9 -9.78 6.92 41.86
CA LYS A 9 -9.10 5.96 40.99
C LYS A 9 -10.19 5.17 40.27
N ASP A 10 -10.12 5.08 38.95
CA ASP A 10 -10.30 3.83 38.19
C ASP A 10 -10.25 4.13 36.69
N ASP A 11 -9.07 3.95 36.07
CA ASP A 11 -9.00 3.44 34.70
C ASP A 11 -7.69 2.68 34.47
N SER A 12 -7.50 1.61 35.24
CA SER A 12 -6.46 0.61 34.98
C SER A 12 -7.12 -0.73 34.69
N ARG A 13 -7.29 -1.06 33.41
CA ARG A 13 -7.59 -2.44 32.99
C ARG A 13 -6.77 -2.86 31.77
N PHE A 14 -5.44 -2.86 31.93
CA PHE A 14 -4.61 -3.90 31.33
C PHE A 14 -4.43 -4.99 32.39
N THR A 15 -4.89 -6.21 32.11
CA THR A 15 -4.84 -7.28 33.09
C THR A 15 -3.44 -7.93 33.10
N ILE A 16 -3.05 -8.54 34.23
CA ILE A 16 -1.82 -9.36 34.34
C ILE A 16 -1.80 -10.47 33.27
N TYR A 17 -2.98 -10.91 32.84
CA TYR A 17 -3.19 -11.87 31.77
C TYR A 17 -2.69 -11.35 30.41
N ASP A 18 -2.94 -10.07 30.09
CA ASP A 18 -2.52 -9.43 28.84
C ASP A 18 -0.99 -9.27 28.75
N LEU A 19 -0.35 -8.94 29.88
CA LEU A 19 1.11 -8.83 29.97
C LEU A 19 1.80 -10.19 29.78
N ARG A 20 1.19 -11.27 30.27
CA ARG A 20 1.72 -12.64 30.11
C ARG A 20 1.63 -13.11 28.67
N ILE A 21 0.52 -12.84 27.98
CA ILE A 21 0.34 -13.17 26.56
C ILE A 21 1.33 -12.36 25.70
N TYR A 22 1.46 -11.06 25.98
CA TYR A 22 2.41 -10.21 25.29
C TYR A 22 3.85 -10.73 25.46
N LYS A 23 4.25 -11.08 26.69
CA LYS A 23 5.57 -11.64 26.97
C LYS A 23 5.82 -12.96 26.23
N ASN A 24 4.85 -13.88 26.25
CA ASN A 24 4.94 -15.15 25.53
C ASN A 24 5.07 -14.95 24.01
N ASN A 25 4.34 -13.98 23.45
CA ASN A 25 4.42 -13.65 22.03
C ASN A 25 5.79 -13.06 21.67
N ILE A 26 6.36 -12.21 22.52
CA ILE A 26 7.69 -11.64 22.34
C ILE A 26 8.77 -12.72 22.40
N ASP A 27 8.68 -13.65 23.35
CA ASP A 27 9.65 -14.73 23.48
C ASP A 27 9.56 -15.71 22.29
N ALA A 28 8.34 -16.00 21.80
CA ALA A 28 8.15 -16.76 20.56
C ALA A 28 8.77 -16.05 19.34
N ILE A 29 8.64 -14.72 19.24
CA ILE A 29 9.27 -13.93 18.17
C ILE A 29 10.80 -13.94 18.29
N LYS A 30 11.35 -13.86 19.51
CA LYS A 30 12.80 -13.98 19.75
C LYS A 30 13.33 -15.35 19.35
N ASP A 31 12.59 -16.43 19.61
CA ASP A 31 12.99 -17.78 19.19
C ASP A 31 12.95 -17.95 17.66
N ILE A 32 12.02 -17.30 16.98
CA ILE A 32 11.94 -17.26 15.50
C ILE A 32 13.16 -16.53 14.92
N LEU A 33 13.52 -15.37 15.49
CA LEU A 33 14.59 -14.52 15.00
C LEU A 33 16.00 -15.03 15.37
N SER A 34 16.13 -15.77 16.46
CA SER A 34 17.40 -16.38 16.90
C SER A 34 17.73 -17.71 16.22
N GLY A 35 16.89 -18.18 15.30
CA GLY A 35 17.15 -19.39 14.51
C GLY A 35 16.82 -20.70 15.22
N LYS A 36 16.15 -20.69 16.37
CA LYS A 36 15.64 -21.89 17.08
C LYS A 36 14.37 -22.48 16.42
N LYS A 37 14.37 -22.51 15.09
CA LYS A 37 13.27 -22.92 14.18
C LYS A 37 12.70 -24.30 14.51
N SER A 38 13.54 -25.25 14.90
CA SER A 38 13.17 -26.64 15.10
C SER A 38 12.40 -26.88 16.40
N SER A 39 12.64 -26.09 17.45
CA SER A 39 11.99 -26.25 18.76
C SER A 39 10.54 -25.73 18.74
N LEU A 40 10.32 -24.56 18.14
CA LEU A 40 8.99 -23.95 18.05
C LEU A 40 8.02 -24.78 17.21
N ILE A 41 8.45 -25.27 16.05
CA ILE A 41 7.62 -26.13 15.19
C ILE A 41 7.28 -27.44 15.92
N LYS A 42 8.26 -28.06 16.60
CA LYS A 42 8.02 -29.28 17.38
C LYS A 42 7.01 -29.08 18.51
N ASN A 43 7.06 -27.94 19.19
CA ASN A 43 6.12 -27.62 20.27
C ASN A 43 4.69 -27.41 19.72
N LEU A 44 4.55 -26.68 18.61
CA LEU A 44 3.26 -26.48 17.94
C LEU A 44 2.71 -27.80 17.37
N GLU A 45 3.55 -28.66 16.80
CA GLU A 45 3.13 -29.99 16.33
C GLU A 45 2.66 -30.89 17.49
N LYS A 46 3.29 -30.78 18.66
CA LYS A 46 2.88 -31.52 19.88
C LYS A 46 1.53 -31.03 20.39
N GLU A 47 1.30 -29.72 20.41
CA GLU A 47 0.03 -29.11 20.80
C GLU A 47 -1.11 -29.44 19.82
N MET A 48 -0.82 -29.43 18.51
CA MET A 48 -1.77 -29.85 17.47
C MET A 48 -2.21 -31.30 17.67
N ARG A 49 -1.26 -32.20 17.97
CA ARG A 49 -1.55 -33.61 18.25
C ARG A 49 -2.37 -33.81 19.52
N MET A 50 -2.13 -33.00 20.55
CA MET A 50 -2.93 -33.00 21.79
C MET A 50 -4.38 -32.57 21.52
N LEU A 51 -4.58 -31.50 20.74
CA LEU A 51 -5.92 -31.01 20.36
C LEU A 51 -6.67 -32.03 19.50
N SER A 52 -5.97 -32.70 18.58
CA SER A 52 -6.55 -33.78 17.77
C SER A 52 -6.98 -34.98 18.63
N LYS A 53 -6.24 -35.33 19.69
CA LYS A 53 -6.62 -36.39 20.64
C LYS A 53 -7.81 -36.01 21.51
N LYS A 54 -7.99 -34.72 21.79
CA LYS A 54 -9.15 -34.17 22.52
C LYS A 54 -10.38 -33.95 21.61
N GLN A 55 -10.33 -34.37 20.35
CA GLN A 55 -11.38 -34.14 19.34
C GLN A 55 -11.70 -32.67 19.06
N GLU A 56 -10.78 -31.75 19.42
CA GLU A 56 -10.88 -30.33 19.09
C GLU A 56 -10.32 -30.07 17.68
N PHE A 57 -10.97 -30.66 16.68
CA PHE A 57 -10.47 -30.73 15.30
C PHE A 57 -10.32 -29.37 14.62
N GLU A 58 -11.19 -28.41 14.92
CA GLU A 58 -11.10 -27.06 14.35
C GLU A 58 -9.83 -26.34 14.81
N LYS A 59 -9.53 -26.40 16.11
CA LYS A 59 -8.30 -25.80 16.68
C LYS A 59 -7.05 -26.53 16.21
N ALA A 60 -7.12 -27.86 16.10
CA ALA A 60 -6.02 -28.65 15.53
C ALA A 60 -5.74 -28.26 14.06
N LYS A 61 -6.78 -28.07 13.25
CA LYS A 61 -6.67 -27.61 11.85
C LYS A 61 -6.11 -26.20 11.74
N GLU A 62 -6.51 -25.30 12.62
CA GLU A 62 -5.96 -23.94 12.70
C GLU A 62 -4.46 -23.97 13.03
N LEU A 63 -4.06 -24.82 13.99
CA LEU A 63 -2.65 -24.98 14.36
C LEU A 63 -1.84 -25.64 13.24
N GLN A 64 -2.40 -26.63 12.54
CA GLN A 64 -1.80 -27.24 11.35
C GLN A 64 -1.50 -26.21 10.27
N TYR A 65 -2.48 -25.34 9.98
CA TYR A 65 -2.34 -24.26 9.00
C TYR A 65 -1.28 -23.24 9.41
N LYS A 66 -1.21 -22.90 10.71
CA LYS A 66 -0.16 -22.04 11.27
C LYS A 66 1.23 -22.66 11.12
N ILE A 67 1.38 -23.96 11.41
CA ILE A 67 2.63 -24.72 11.26
C ILE A 67 3.08 -24.74 9.80
N GLU A 68 2.17 -24.97 8.85
CA GLU A 68 2.49 -25.02 7.42
C GLU A 68 2.97 -23.65 6.89
N LYS A 69 2.27 -22.57 7.27
CA LYS A 69 2.69 -21.20 6.95
C LYS A 69 4.07 -20.87 7.52
N LEU A 70 4.33 -21.25 8.78
CA LEU A 70 5.62 -21.05 9.42
C LEU A 70 6.73 -21.84 8.69
N LYS A 71 6.50 -23.12 8.34
CA LYS A 71 7.44 -23.94 7.57
C LYS A 71 7.81 -23.29 6.23
N LYS A 72 6.82 -22.77 5.49
CA LYS A 72 7.04 -22.06 4.21
C LYS A 72 7.87 -20.79 4.38
N VAL A 73 7.59 -19.99 5.41
CA VAL A 73 8.40 -18.80 5.74
C VAL A 73 9.86 -19.18 6.01
N PHE A 74 10.08 -20.25 6.77
CA PHE A 74 11.43 -20.69 7.10
C PHE A 74 12.17 -21.48 6.00
N GLN A 75 11.48 -22.03 5.00
CA GLN A 75 12.13 -22.60 3.81
C GLN A 75 12.70 -21.49 2.92
N ASN A 76 11.98 -20.37 2.82
CA ASN A 76 12.41 -19.20 2.07
C ASN A 76 13.50 -18.39 2.77
N ALA A 77 13.76 -18.64 4.06
CA ALA A 77 14.77 -17.94 4.85
C ALA A 77 16.22 -18.42 4.61
N GLN A 78 16.44 -19.54 3.92
CA GLN A 78 17.80 -20.02 3.57
C GLN A 78 18.56 -19.08 2.61
N ILE A 79 17.88 -18.10 2.01
CA ILE A 79 18.48 -17.13 1.08
C ILE A 79 19.15 -15.96 1.84
N ILE A 80 18.92 -15.80 3.15
CA ILE A 80 19.36 -14.63 3.92
C ILE A 80 20.78 -14.80 4.53
N GLN A 81 21.35 -16.01 4.53
CA GLN A 81 22.61 -16.27 5.24
C GLN A 81 23.91 -15.86 4.50
N ARG A 82 23.86 -15.25 3.32
CA ARG A 82 25.08 -14.87 2.57
C ARG A 82 25.66 -13.49 2.87
N ASP A 83 24.97 -12.64 3.62
CA ASP A 83 25.38 -11.23 3.81
C ASP A 83 25.99 -10.93 5.20
N ALA A 84 26.33 -11.95 5.99
CA ALA A 84 26.94 -11.77 7.31
C ALA A 84 28.48 -11.64 7.22
N ASN A 85 28.99 -10.61 6.53
CA ASN A 85 30.37 -10.18 6.73
C ASN A 85 30.54 -8.70 6.34
N ILE A 86 30.26 -7.78 7.26
CA ILE A 86 30.73 -6.39 7.18
C ILE A 86 31.37 -6.01 8.52
N PRO A 87 32.61 -5.46 8.55
CA PRO A 87 33.37 -5.18 9.77
C PRO A 87 32.81 -3.99 10.56
N ALA A 88 33.01 -4.03 11.88
CA ALA A 88 32.56 -3.05 12.86
C ALA A 88 33.27 -1.69 12.74
N TYR A 89 32.52 -0.59 12.86
CA TYR A 89 33.03 0.73 13.25
C TYR A 89 32.44 1.16 14.61
N ARG A 90 33.32 1.26 15.61
CA ARG A 90 33.17 1.94 16.92
C ARG A 90 33.39 3.45 16.72
N GLN A 91 32.99 4.40 17.56
CA GLN A 91 32.00 4.57 18.64
C GLN A 91 32.16 6.03 19.09
N ALA A 92 31.04 6.74 19.35
CA ALA A 92 30.84 7.80 20.36
C ALA A 92 29.65 8.66 19.92
N GLY A 93 28.56 8.83 20.66
CA GLY A 93 28.08 8.24 21.90
C GLY A 93 26.66 8.78 22.10
N GLU A 94 25.68 7.88 22.06
CA GLU A 94 24.48 7.79 22.91
C GLU A 94 23.46 6.81 22.27
N LEU A 95 22.99 5.89 23.10
CA LEU A 95 22.43 4.56 22.80
C LEU A 95 20.88 4.64 22.76
N HIS A 96 20.21 4.46 21.61
CA HIS A 96 19.56 3.24 21.07
C HIS A 96 18.40 2.63 21.91
N VAL A 97 17.20 2.41 21.34
CA VAL A 97 16.83 1.13 20.65
C VAL A 97 16.04 1.36 19.32
N PRO A 98 16.27 0.56 18.25
CA PRO A 98 15.76 0.79 16.89
C PRO A 98 14.47 0.02 16.59
N ILE A 99 13.52 0.68 15.91
CA ILE A 99 12.26 0.09 15.47
C ILE A 99 12.51 -0.80 14.25
N ALA A 100 12.32 -2.11 14.42
CA ALA A 100 12.49 -3.13 13.39
C ALA A 100 11.38 -3.07 12.31
N LYS A 101 11.85 -3.10 11.06
CA LYS A 101 11.13 -3.13 9.77
C LYS A 101 9.99 -4.17 9.72
N GLN A 102 8.77 -3.70 9.46
CA GLN A 102 7.72 -4.47 8.79
C GLN A 102 6.97 -3.61 7.78
N SER A 103 7.62 -3.42 6.63
CA SER A 103 6.95 -3.37 5.34
C SER A 103 7.95 -3.95 4.38
N ARG A 104 7.59 -5.05 3.73
CA ARG A 104 8.40 -5.69 2.69
C ARG A 104 8.37 -4.75 1.48
N ILE A 105 9.23 -3.74 1.53
CA ILE A 105 9.47 -2.80 0.43
C ILE A 105 10.14 -3.65 -0.65
N LEU A 106 9.50 -3.73 -1.81
CA LEU A 106 10.21 -3.95 -3.06
C LEU A 106 11.15 -2.76 -3.19
N ASP A 107 12.39 -2.91 -2.72
CA ASP A 107 13.43 -1.89 -2.80
C ASP A 107 13.80 -1.69 -4.27
N PHE A 108 13.03 -0.84 -4.95
CA PHE A 108 13.38 -0.26 -6.25
C PHE A 108 13.99 1.14 -6.02
N SER A 109 15.00 1.24 -5.13
CA SER A 109 15.74 2.50 -4.93
C SER A 109 16.97 2.32 -4.01
N THR A 110 18.07 1.81 -4.56
CA THR A 110 19.41 2.36 -4.31
C THR A 110 20.30 2.01 -5.48
N ASN A 111 20.33 2.90 -6.46
CA ASN A 111 21.50 3.04 -7.34
C ASN A 111 21.71 4.53 -7.59
N GLN A 112 22.03 5.27 -6.50
CA GLN A 112 22.46 6.67 -6.58
C GLN A 112 23.97 6.82 -6.76
N ASN A 113 24.71 5.73 -6.98
CA ASN A 113 26.12 5.78 -7.37
C ASN A 113 26.31 5.15 -8.75
N ASN A 114 25.86 5.84 -9.81
CA ASN A 114 26.31 5.61 -11.17
C ASN A 114 26.04 6.85 -12.03
N LEU A 115 26.96 7.81 -11.98
CA LEU A 115 27.11 8.88 -12.99
C LEU A 115 27.53 8.32 -14.38
N GLY A 116 26.96 7.19 -14.79
CA GLY A 116 27.36 6.47 -16.00
C GLY A 116 26.31 5.56 -16.66
N LYS A 117 25.01 5.63 -16.29
CA LYS A 117 23.95 4.83 -16.96
C LYS A 117 22.63 5.61 -17.19
N ILE A 118 22.69 6.69 -17.96
CA ILE A 118 21.50 7.46 -18.38
C ILE A 118 20.70 6.73 -19.49
N GLY A 119 21.28 5.74 -20.18
CA GLY A 119 20.65 5.11 -21.36
C GLY A 119 19.62 3.99 -21.12
N THR A 120 19.65 3.26 -20.00
CA THR A 120 18.91 1.98 -19.89
C THR A 120 17.52 2.11 -19.26
N ASN A 121 17.35 2.96 -18.24
CA ASN A 121 16.07 3.09 -17.53
C ASN A 121 15.04 3.88 -18.34
N ASP A 122 15.46 4.96 -19.01
CA ASP A 122 14.59 5.75 -19.88
C ASP A 122 14.13 4.96 -21.10
N THR A 123 15.02 4.15 -21.67
CA THR A 123 14.68 3.22 -22.76
C THR A 123 13.66 2.17 -22.31
N ASN A 124 13.84 1.60 -21.11
CA ASN A 124 12.91 0.62 -20.55
C ASN A 124 11.52 1.22 -20.28
N ASN A 125 11.45 2.40 -19.68
CA ASN A 125 10.18 3.09 -19.43
C ASN A 125 9.50 3.49 -20.74
N THR A 126 10.26 4.03 -21.69
CA THR A 126 9.73 4.37 -23.02
C THR A 126 9.14 3.14 -23.71
N ASN A 127 9.79 1.98 -23.61
CA ASN A 127 9.28 0.73 -24.13
C ASN A 127 8.00 0.29 -23.39
N ALA A 128 8.00 0.33 -22.06
CA ALA A 128 6.83 0.01 -21.23
C ALA A 128 5.61 0.86 -21.62
N LEU A 129 5.79 2.17 -21.81
CA LEU A 129 4.73 3.09 -22.23
C LEU A 129 4.25 2.83 -23.67
N LYS A 130 5.16 2.52 -24.60
CA LYS A 130 4.81 2.11 -25.97
C LYS A 130 4.01 0.81 -25.98
N GLN A 131 4.36 -0.16 -25.14
CA GLN A 131 3.61 -1.40 -24.98
C GLN A 131 2.26 -1.14 -24.30
N LEU A 132 2.22 -0.29 -23.27
CA LEU A 132 0.99 0.11 -22.58
C LEU A 132 -0.02 0.72 -23.57
N LYS A 133 0.45 1.62 -24.45
CA LYS A 133 -0.35 2.15 -25.56
C LYS A 133 -0.97 1.03 -26.41
N LYS A 134 -0.16 0.05 -26.82
CA LYS A 134 -0.62 -1.05 -27.68
C LYS A 134 -1.65 -1.95 -26.98
N VAL A 135 -1.36 -2.36 -25.73
CA VAL A 135 -2.21 -3.24 -24.93
C VAL A 135 -3.59 -2.63 -24.71
N PHE A 136 -3.64 -1.35 -24.31
CA PHE A 136 -4.88 -0.67 -23.98
C PHE A 136 -5.44 0.17 -25.14
N LYS A 137 -4.88 0.03 -26.34
CA LYS A 137 -5.31 0.71 -27.58
C LYS A 137 -5.46 2.24 -27.39
N LEU A 138 -4.53 2.85 -26.65
CA LEU A 138 -4.53 4.30 -26.40
C LEU A 138 -4.19 5.05 -27.68
N SER A 139 -4.82 6.21 -27.89
CA SER A 139 -4.57 7.09 -29.05
C SER A 139 -3.12 7.60 -29.08
N ARG A 140 -2.58 7.94 -27.91
CA ARG A 140 -1.21 8.43 -27.71
C ARG A 140 -0.47 7.63 -26.64
N ILE A 141 0.85 7.80 -26.58
CA ILE A 141 1.67 7.24 -25.49
C ILE A 141 1.28 7.99 -24.20
N PRO A 142 0.92 7.29 -23.11
CA PRO A 142 0.48 7.95 -21.89
C PRO A 142 1.68 8.45 -21.10
N ASN A 143 2.09 9.70 -21.32
CA ASN A 143 3.26 10.28 -20.67
C ASN A 143 2.92 10.74 -19.26
N ARG A 144 1.70 11.23 -19.02
CA ARG A 144 1.19 11.56 -17.69
C ARG A 144 0.15 10.54 -17.24
N ILE A 145 0.46 9.77 -16.20
CA ILE A 145 -0.45 8.78 -15.62
C ILE A 145 -0.77 9.18 -14.19
N GLU A 146 -2.05 9.24 -13.84
CA GLU A 146 -2.50 9.52 -12.48
C GLU A 146 -3.07 8.27 -11.83
N SER A 147 -2.78 8.08 -10.54
CA SER A 147 -3.20 6.91 -9.76
C SER A 147 -3.88 7.34 -8.48
N TYR A 148 -5.04 6.75 -8.17
CA TYR A 148 -5.89 7.15 -7.05
C TYR A 148 -6.15 5.99 -6.08
N ASP A 149 -6.06 6.29 -4.78
CA ASP A 149 -6.39 5.39 -3.67
C ASP A 149 -7.24 6.13 -2.61
N ILE A 150 -8.17 5.42 -1.96
CA ILE A 150 -8.98 5.92 -0.85
C ILE A 150 -8.54 5.21 0.43
N ALA A 151 -8.14 5.99 1.44
CA ALA A 151 -7.83 5.47 2.76
C ALA A 151 -8.88 5.92 3.79
N ASN A 152 -9.58 4.95 4.37
CA ASN A 152 -10.56 5.16 5.45
C ASN A 152 -9.94 4.92 6.83
N ILE A 153 -10.13 5.87 7.73
CA ILE A 153 -9.70 5.78 9.13
C ILE A 153 -10.93 5.52 9.99
N GLN A 154 -11.22 4.23 10.26
CA GLN A 154 -12.17 3.76 11.30
C GLN A 154 -13.37 4.69 11.57
N GLY A 155 -14.05 5.16 10.50
CA GLY A 155 -15.24 6.02 10.57
C GLY A 155 -15.05 7.49 10.97
N LYS A 156 -13.83 7.99 11.25
CA LYS A 156 -13.61 9.39 11.67
C LYS A 156 -13.06 10.30 10.56
N PHE A 157 -12.17 9.81 9.71
CA PHE A 157 -11.57 10.61 8.63
C PHE A 157 -11.31 9.73 7.40
N ALA A 158 -11.64 10.23 6.22
CA ALA A 158 -11.29 9.59 4.95
C ALA A 158 -10.42 10.52 4.11
N VAL A 159 -9.54 9.94 3.31
CA VAL A 159 -8.53 10.67 2.55
C VAL A 159 -8.36 10.05 1.18
N GLY A 160 -8.45 10.87 0.15
CA GLY A 160 -8.00 10.51 -1.20
C GLY A 160 -6.52 10.81 -1.39
N ALA A 161 -5.79 9.88 -1.99
CA ALA A 161 -4.40 10.07 -2.40
C ALA A 161 -4.29 9.98 -3.91
N MET A 162 -3.58 10.93 -4.52
CA MET A 162 -3.21 10.92 -5.93
C MET A 162 -1.69 10.90 -6.06
N ALA A 163 -1.19 9.87 -6.74
CA ALA A 163 0.18 9.78 -7.22
C ALA A 163 0.22 10.04 -8.72
N VAL A 164 1.31 10.64 -9.21
CA VAL A 164 1.48 11.02 -10.61
C VAL A 164 2.77 10.42 -11.14
N PHE A 165 2.70 9.88 -12.35
CA PHE A 165 3.85 9.40 -13.10
C PHE A 165 4.02 10.24 -14.36
N ILE A 166 5.24 10.72 -14.60
CA ILE A 166 5.65 11.40 -15.82
C ILE A 166 6.71 10.54 -16.50
N ASN A 167 6.48 10.18 -17.77
CA ASN A 167 7.36 9.33 -18.58
C ASN A 167 7.73 8.01 -17.87
N GLY A 168 6.77 7.44 -17.15
CA GLY A 168 6.94 6.17 -16.43
C GLY A 168 7.68 6.28 -15.10
N GLN A 169 8.00 7.49 -14.64
CA GLN A 169 8.63 7.73 -13.33
C GLN A 169 7.70 8.49 -12.37
N PRO A 170 7.71 8.18 -11.06
CA PRO A 170 6.90 8.91 -10.10
C PRO A 170 7.38 10.36 -9.96
N ASP A 171 6.48 11.33 -10.12
CA ASP A 171 6.73 12.74 -9.89
C ASP A 171 6.04 13.21 -8.60
N LYS A 172 6.80 13.23 -7.51
CA LYS A 172 6.30 13.55 -6.17
C LYS A 172 5.83 15.00 -6.03
N ASN A 173 6.29 15.91 -6.89
CA ASN A 173 5.86 17.33 -6.86
C ASN A 173 4.41 17.47 -7.32
N GLU A 174 3.94 16.53 -8.13
CA GLU A 174 2.59 16.48 -8.68
C GLU A 174 1.61 15.71 -7.76
N TYR A 175 2.07 15.12 -6.66
CA TYR A 175 1.21 14.36 -5.76
C TYR A 175 0.22 15.25 -5.01
N ARG A 176 -0.98 14.74 -4.75
CA ARG A 176 -2.04 15.50 -4.07
C ARG A 176 -2.80 14.64 -3.09
N LYS A 177 -3.18 15.26 -1.97
CA LYS A 177 -4.04 14.66 -0.96
C LYS A 177 -5.36 15.40 -0.95
N PHE A 178 -6.43 14.65 -0.85
CA PHE A 178 -7.78 15.19 -0.83
C PHE A 178 -8.40 14.88 0.53
N LYS A 179 -8.74 15.93 1.26
CA LYS A 179 -9.67 15.82 2.37
C LYS A 179 -11.05 15.48 1.79
N ILE A 180 -11.66 14.43 2.31
CA ILE A 180 -13.02 14.01 1.94
C ILE A 180 -14.04 14.79 2.76
N TYR A 181 -15.10 15.25 2.12
CA TYR A 181 -16.18 16.01 2.76
C TYR A 181 -17.52 15.26 2.79
N THR A 182 -17.68 14.22 1.96
CA THR A 182 -18.87 13.37 1.92
C THR A 182 -19.14 12.76 3.30
N LYS A 183 -20.35 12.97 3.82
CA LYS A 183 -20.78 12.53 5.17
C LYS A 183 -21.23 11.06 5.22
N GLN A 184 -21.39 10.41 4.08
CA GLN A 184 -21.79 9.00 3.97
C GLN A 184 -20.55 8.10 4.06
N THR A 185 -20.17 7.75 5.28
CA THR A 185 -19.05 6.81 5.54
C THR A 185 -19.57 5.45 6.00
N PRO A 186 -18.93 4.33 5.59
CA PRO A 186 -17.80 4.21 4.66
C PRO A 186 -18.26 3.79 3.25
N ASP A 187 -18.36 4.72 2.29
CA ASP A 187 -18.56 4.43 0.86
C ASP A 187 -17.38 4.96 0.00
N ASP A 188 -16.41 4.08 -0.27
CA ASP A 188 -15.22 4.38 -1.09
C ASP A 188 -15.57 4.85 -2.51
N THR A 189 -16.70 4.38 -3.04
CA THR A 189 -17.13 4.72 -4.40
C THR A 189 -17.59 6.17 -4.45
N ALA A 190 -18.39 6.60 -3.47
CA ALA A 190 -18.81 7.99 -3.35
C ALA A 190 -17.65 8.94 -3.07
N MET A 191 -16.72 8.54 -2.19
CA MET A 191 -15.53 9.34 -1.87
C MET A 191 -14.59 9.50 -3.07
N LEU A 192 -14.40 8.45 -3.85
CA LEU A 192 -13.62 8.51 -5.09
C LEU A 192 -14.29 9.44 -6.12
N HIS A 193 -15.61 9.35 -6.27
CA HIS A 193 -16.36 10.24 -7.15
C HIS A 193 -16.16 11.72 -6.77
N GLU A 194 -16.23 12.06 -5.48
CA GLU A 194 -16.02 13.42 -4.97
C GLU A 194 -14.65 13.97 -5.37
N ILE A 195 -13.56 13.22 -5.10
CA ILE A 195 -12.21 13.71 -5.35
C ILE A 195 -11.92 13.87 -6.83
N LEU A 196 -12.42 12.95 -7.67
CA LEU A 196 -12.24 13.03 -9.10
C LEU A 196 -13.05 14.20 -9.68
N THR A 197 -14.29 14.40 -9.24
CA THR A 197 -15.07 15.58 -9.66
C THR A 197 -14.31 16.88 -9.36
N ARG A 198 -13.76 17.00 -8.15
CA ARG A 198 -12.96 18.17 -7.76
C ARG A 198 -11.67 18.30 -8.56
N ARG A 199 -10.95 17.21 -8.80
CA ARG A 199 -9.74 17.16 -9.63
C ARG A 199 -9.99 17.70 -11.04
N PHE A 200 -11.10 17.29 -11.65
CA PHE A 200 -11.43 17.62 -13.03
C PHE A 200 -11.95 19.06 -13.17
N ASN A 201 -12.53 19.63 -12.13
CA ASN A 201 -12.87 21.06 -12.07
C ASN A 201 -11.64 21.99 -12.05
N HIS A 202 -10.42 21.47 -11.82
CA HIS A 202 -9.18 22.24 -11.88
C HIS A 202 -8.43 22.08 -13.23
N LEU A 203 -9.03 21.39 -14.20
CA LEU A 203 -8.46 21.27 -15.53
C LEU A 203 -8.63 22.59 -16.29
N PRO A 204 -7.67 22.96 -17.17
CA PRO A 204 -7.80 24.10 -18.06
C PRO A 204 -9.13 24.04 -18.81
N SER A 205 -9.88 25.14 -18.78
CA SER A 205 -11.15 25.27 -19.49
C SER A 205 -11.01 26.36 -20.54
N ALA A 206 -11.48 26.10 -21.77
CA ALA A 206 -11.52 27.09 -22.85
C ALA A 206 -12.38 28.32 -22.51
N VAL A 207 -13.14 28.29 -21.41
CA VAL A 207 -14.08 29.33 -20.98
C VAL A 207 -13.48 30.28 -19.93
N HIS A 208 -12.34 29.95 -19.31
CA HIS A 208 -11.71 30.78 -18.29
C HIS A 208 -10.47 31.48 -18.84
N SER A 209 -10.69 32.58 -19.57
CA SER A 209 -9.66 33.43 -20.18
C SER A 209 -8.89 34.31 -19.19
N GLU A 210 -9.02 34.09 -17.89
CA GLU A 210 -8.25 34.81 -16.88
C GLU A 210 -7.50 33.83 -15.99
N ALA A 211 -6.17 33.92 -16.10
CA ALA A 211 -5.17 33.15 -15.40
C ALA A 211 -5.35 33.23 -13.87
N SER A 212 -6.22 32.38 -13.32
CA SER A 212 -6.31 32.15 -11.89
C SER A 212 -5.65 30.84 -11.53
N ALA A 213 -4.48 30.96 -10.90
CA ALA A 213 -3.85 30.01 -9.99
C ALA A 213 -3.85 28.52 -10.41
N LYS A 214 -2.84 28.15 -11.23
CA LYS A 214 -2.26 26.81 -11.34
C LYS A 214 -3.26 25.73 -11.78
N GLU A 215 -3.64 25.79 -13.06
CA GLU A 215 -4.37 24.74 -13.74
C GLU A 215 -3.57 23.42 -13.71
N TRP A 216 -4.26 22.30 -13.55
CA TRP A 216 -3.61 21.00 -13.48
C TRP A 216 -3.57 20.37 -14.87
N ALA A 217 -2.42 19.84 -15.29
CA ALA A 217 -2.30 19.18 -16.59
C ALA A 217 -3.27 17.98 -16.72
N TYR A 218 -3.76 17.74 -17.93
CA TYR A 218 -4.60 16.57 -18.23
C TYR A 218 -3.81 15.26 -18.09
N PRO A 219 -4.34 14.22 -17.42
CA PRO A 219 -3.77 12.89 -17.49
C PRO A 219 -4.05 12.23 -18.84
N ASP A 220 -3.10 11.42 -19.32
CA ASP A 220 -3.30 10.57 -20.50
C ASP A 220 -3.94 9.23 -20.13
N LEU A 221 -3.80 8.80 -18.87
CA LEU A 221 -4.36 7.57 -18.31
C LEU A 221 -4.61 7.75 -16.80
N ILE A 222 -5.74 7.21 -16.32
CA ILE A 222 -6.04 7.11 -14.90
C ILE A 222 -6.08 5.65 -14.47
N VAL A 223 -5.41 5.35 -13.36
CA VAL A 223 -5.39 4.05 -12.69
C VAL A 223 -6.07 4.17 -11.33
N ILE A 224 -7.10 3.36 -11.09
CA ILE A 224 -7.82 3.34 -9.81
C ILE A 224 -7.42 2.08 -9.04
N ASP A 225 -7.07 2.23 -7.75
CA ASP A 225 -6.96 1.10 -6.81
C ASP A 225 -8.37 0.68 -6.38
N GLY A 226 -8.97 -0.29 -7.07
CA GLY A 226 -10.36 -0.64 -6.81
C GLY A 226 -10.96 -1.57 -7.86
N GLY A 227 -12.23 -1.94 -7.63
CA GLY A 227 -13.02 -2.79 -8.50
C GLY A 227 -13.97 -2.02 -9.43
N LYS A 228 -14.96 -2.72 -9.96
CA LYS A 228 -15.95 -2.18 -10.91
C LYS A 228 -16.75 -1.00 -10.34
N GLY A 229 -17.06 -1.01 -9.04
CA GLY A 229 -17.75 0.10 -8.38
C GLY A 229 -16.96 1.41 -8.47
N GLN A 230 -15.68 1.36 -8.07
CA GLN A 230 -14.76 2.49 -8.13
C GLN A 230 -14.51 2.96 -9.57
N LEU A 231 -14.37 2.02 -10.51
CA LEU A 231 -14.23 2.34 -11.93
C LEU A 231 -15.44 3.14 -12.44
N ASN A 232 -16.65 2.69 -12.14
CA ASN A 232 -17.88 3.36 -12.55
C ASN A 232 -18.00 4.77 -11.92
N ALA A 233 -17.61 4.93 -10.66
CA ALA A 233 -17.56 6.25 -10.02
C ALA A 233 -16.57 7.19 -10.73
N ALA A 234 -15.39 6.70 -11.07
CA ALA A 234 -14.42 7.47 -11.80
C ALA A 234 -14.94 7.90 -13.19
N GLN A 235 -15.58 7.00 -13.92
CA GLN A 235 -16.18 7.33 -15.21
C GLN A 235 -17.26 8.41 -15.10
N LYS A 236 -18.14 8.32 -14.10
CA LYS A 236 -19.19 9.32 -13.85
C LYS A 236 -18.62 10.71 -13.56
N ALA A 237 -17.56 10.78 -12.74
CA ALA A 237 -16.89 12.04 -12.43
C ALA A 237 -16.22 12.69 -13.66
N ILE A 238 -15.74 11.86 -14.60
CA ILE A 238 -15.05 12.33 -15.81
C ILE A 238 -16.01 12.68 -16.94
N TYR A 239 -17.21 12.07 -16.97
CA TYR A 239 -18.21 12.29 -18.03
C TYR A 239 -18.60 13.77 -18.19
N GLY A 240 -18.53 14.57 -17.12
CA GLY A 240 -18.76 16.01 -17.17
C GLY A 240 -17.60 16.84 -17.77
N SER A 241 -16.44 16.23 -18.03
CA SER A 241 -15.29 16.91 -18.63
C SER A 241 -15.33 16.84 -20.16
N SER A 242 -14.83 17.88 -20.83
CA SER A 242 -14.75 17.97 -22.29
C SER A 242 -13.75 17.00 -22.94
N THR A 243 -13.14 16.09 -22.17
CA THR A 243 -12.03 15.24 -22.62
C THR A 243 -12.33 13.76 -22.36
N SER A 244 -12.08 12.93 -23.37
CA SER A 244 -12.12 11.47 -23.23
C SER A 244 -10.79 10.97 -22.66
N ILE A 245 -10.77 10.67 -21.36
CA ILE A 245 -9.61 10.11 -20.65
C ILE A 245 -9.87 8.64 -20.36
N MET A 246 -8.91 7.77 -20.69
CA MET A 246 -9.03 6.35 -20.35
C MET A 246 -8.86 6.15 -18.84
N VAL A 247 -9.78 5.40 -18.25
CA VAL A 247 -9.72 4.93 -16.86
C VAL A 247 -9.63 3.42 -16.83
N ILE A 248 -8.71 2.91 -16.04
CA ILE A 248 -8.59 1.48 -15.73
C ILE A 248 -8.60 1.28 -14.22
N ALA A 249 -9.15 0.16 -13.78
CA ALA A 249 -9.15 -0.23 -12.37
C ALA A 249 -8.28 -1.46 -12.15
N LEU A 250 -7.33 -1.38 -11.23
CA LEU A 250 -6.47 -2.49 -10.84
C LEU A 250 -7.04 -3.14 -9.59
N THR A 251 -7.50 -4.38 -9.72
CA THR A 251 -8.07 -5.13 -8.59
C THR A 251 -7.02 -6.01 -7.91
N LYS A 252 -7.23 -6.23 -6.62
CA LYS A 252 -6.43 -7.14 -5.79
C LYS A 252 -7.15 -8.49 -5.66
N ASN A 253 -6.40 -9.58 -5.61
CA ASN A 253 -6.91 -10.91 -5.28
C ASN A 253 -7.05 -11.09 -3.76
N GLU A 254 -7.46 -12.29 -3.32
CA GLU A 254 -7.60 -12.67 -1.90
C GLU A 254 -6.31 -12.52 -1.07
N LYS A 255 -5.14 -12.50 -1.73
CA LYS A 255 -3.83 -12.26 -1.10
C LYS A 255 -3.44 -10.78 -1.10
N HIS A 256 -4.39 -9.88 -1.39
CA HIS A 256 -4.18 -8.44 -1.58
C HIS A 256 -3.14 -8.08 -2.67
N MET A 257 -2.89 -8.98 -3.63
CA MET A 257 -1.98 -8.72 -4.74
C MET A 257 -2.76 -8.32 -5.98
N GLY A 258 -2.24 -7.34 -6.72
CA GLY A 258 -2.78 -6.98 -8.04
C GLY A 258 -2.92 -8.21 -8.93
N HIS A 259 -4.11 -8.41 -9.52
CA HIS A 259 -4.41 -9.62 -10.29
C HIS A 259 -5.02 -9.35 -11.66
N LYS A 260 -5.90 -8.35 -11.78
CA LYS A 260 -6.54 -8.03 -13.06
C LYS A 260 -6.82 -6.54 -13.21
N ILE A 261 -6.87 -6.10 -14.46
CA ILE A 261 -7.31 -4.79 -14.90
C ILE A 261 -8.74 -4.89 -15.40
N ILE A 262 -9.60 -3.96 -14.99
CA ILE A 262 -10.96 -3.79 -15.50
C ILE A 262 -10.99 -2.48 -16.29
N MET A 263 -11.53 -2.53 -17.50
CA MET A 263 -11.69 -1.38 -18.38
C MET A 263 -13.13 -0.87 -18.41
N ALA A 264 -13.28 0.39 -18.83
CA ALA A 264 -14.55 1.11 -18.99
C ALA A 264 -15.61 0.37 -19.82
N ASN A 265 -15.18 -0.40 -20.82
CA ASN A 265 -16.04 -1.21 -21.70
C ASN A 265 -16.45 -2.56 -21.06
N GLY A 266 -16.06 -2.83 -19.81
CA GLY A 266 -16.32 -4.09 -19.10
C GLY A 266 -15.31 -5.20 -19.39
N GLU A 267 -14.34 -4.99 -20.28
CA GLU A 267 -13.31 -5.98 -20.59
C GLU A 267 -12.33 -6.14 -19.41
N GLU A 268 -12.02 -7.39 -19.06
CA GLU A 268 -11.08 -7.72 -17.98
C GLU A 268 -9.80 -8.35 -18.55
N VAL A 269 -8.64 -7.84 -18.12
CA VAL A 269 -7.34 -8.35 -18.53
C VAL A 269 -6.56 -8.82 -17.31
N SER A 270 -6.22 -10.11 -17.27
CA SER A 270 -5.37 -10.64 -16.19
C SER A 270 -3.95 -10.07 -16.29
N LEU A 271 -3.40 -9.61 -15.17
CA LEU A 271 -2.04 -9.06 -15.12
C LEU A 271 -0.98 -10.08 -15.53
N SER A 272 -1.24 -11.39 -15.39
CA SER A 272 -0.31 -12.44 -15.84
C SER A 272 -0.21 -12.54 -17.36
N LYS A 273 -1.22 -12.07 -18.10
CA LYS A 273 -1.25 -12.07 -19.57
C LYS A 273 -0.61 -10.81 -20.16
N LEU A 274 -0.28 -9.81 -19.33
CA LEU A 274 0.35 -8.58 -19.78
C LEU A 274 1.85 -8.76 -19.99
N PRO A 275 2.46 -8.02 -20.95
CA PRO A 275 3.91 -7.90 -21.03
C PRO A 275 4.49 -7.51 -19.67
N ILE A 276 5.62 -8.10 -19.31
CA ILE A 276 6.22 -7.94 -17.97
C ILE A 276 6.51 -6.47 -17.65
N GLN A 277 6.92 -5.67 -18.64
CA GLN A 277 7.20 -4.25 -18.46
C GLN A 277 5.91 -3.46 -18.13
N VAL A 278 4.82 -3.75 -18.86
CA VAL A 278 3.50 -3.12 -18.63
C VAL A 278 2.96 -3.51 -17.25
N LYS A 279 3.01 -4.81 -16.92
CA LYS A 279 2.59 -5.33 -15.62
C LYS A 279 3.34 -4.63 -14.47
N ASN A 280 4.66 -4.58 -14.56
CA ASN A 280 5.50 -3.99 -13.52
C ASN A 280 5.23 -2.49 -13.36
N LEU A 281 5.06 -1.76 -14.46
CA LEU A 281 4.71 -0.35 -14.45
C LEU A 281 3.35 -0.11 -13.75
N LEU A 282 2.31 -0.87 -14.10
CA LEU A 282 0.98 -0.74 -13.48
C LEU A 282 0.99 -1.08 -11.99
N LEU A 283 1.73 -2.12 -11.58
CA LEU A 283 1.90 -2.46 -10.17
C LEU A 283 2.65 -1.36 -9.41
N HIS A 284 3.66 -0.74 -10.02
CA HIS A 284 4.39 0.38 -9.43
C HIS A 284 3.48 1.61 -9.25
N ILE A 285 2.70 1.96 -10.29
CA ILE A 285 1.74 3.06 -10.26
C ILE A 285 0.69 2.88 -9.14
N ASN A 286 0.17 1.66 -8.98
CA ASN A 286 -0.79 1.34 -7.92
C ASN A 286 -0.15 1.35 -6.53
N ALA A 287 1.02 0.72 -6.36
CA ALA A 287 1.74 0.71 -5.09
C ALA A 287 2.12 2.11 -4.62
N GLU A 288 2.41 3.03 -5.54
CA GLU A 288 2.80 4.40 -5.23
C GLU A 288 1.66 5.23 -4.63
N ALA A 289 0.45 5.13 -5.18
CA ALA A 289 -0.74 5.78 -4.62
C ALA A 289 -1.08 5.23 -3.23
N HIS A 290 -1.06 3.90 -3.09
CA HIS A 290 -1.29 3.25 -1.81
C HIS A 290 -0.24 3.63 -0.75
N ARG A 291 1.05 3.66 -1.12
CA ARG A 291 2.13 4.12 -0.24
C ARG A 291 1.92 5.57 0.19
N PHE A 292 1.50 6.43 -0.74
CA PHE A 292 1.24 7.82 -0.44
C PHE A 292 0.07 8.02 0.54
N ALA A 293 -0.99 7.21 0.38
CA ALA A 293 -2.13 7.16 1.30
C ALA A 293 -1.70 6.69 2.71
N ILE A 294 -0.96 5.58 2.82
CA ILE A 294 -0.46 5.04 4.11
C ILE A 294 0.43 6.05 4.83
N ASN A 295 1.35 6.70 4.11
CA ASN A 295 2.25 7.68 4.72
C ASN A 295 1.48 8.86 5.33
N TYR A 296 0.37 9.25 4.70
CA TYR A 296 -0.49 10.28 5.28
C TYR A 296 -1.24 9.80 6.51
N TYR A 297 -1.80 8.58 6.46
CA TYR A 297 -2.46 7.95 7.61
C TYR A 297 -1.55 7.97 8.85
N ARG A 298 -0.28 7.55 8.69
CA ARG A 298 0.71 7.54 9.78
C ARG A 298 0.95 8.93 10.37
N ASN A 299 1.04 9.95 9.52
CA ASN A 299 1.27 11.32 9.95
C ASN A 299 0.06 11.94 10.66
N LEU A 300 -1.17 11.63 10.22
CA LEU A 300 -2.38 12.07 10.91
C LEU A 300 -2.53 11.43 12.29
N HIS A 301 -2.32 10.11 12.40
CA HIS A 301 -2.38 9.42 13.67
C HIS A 301 -1.38 9.96 14.69
N LYS A 302 -0.17 10.32 14.25
CA LYS A 302 0.85 10.92 15.12
C LYS A 302 0.42 12.29 15.65
N LYS A 303 -0.29 13.08 14.85
CA LYS A 303 -0.79 14.42 15.23
C LYS A 303 -2.05 14.38 16.10
N SER A 304 -2.91 13.37 15.96
CA SER A 304 -4.12 13.23 16.80
C SER A 304 -3.85 12.67 18.20
N LEU A 305 -2.62 12.19 18.45
CA LEU A 305 -2.15 11.68 19.74
C LEU A 305 -1.32 12.72 20.52
N GLN A 306 -1.19 13.95 20.01
CA GLN A 306 -0.57 15.10 20.68
C GLN A 306 -1.65 16.09 21.08
#